data_AF-A0A7L2R3S2-F1
#
_entry.id   AF-A0A7L2R3S2-F1
#
_cell.length_a   1.000
_cell.length_b   1.000
_cell.length_c   1.000
_cell.angle_alpha   90.00
_cell.angle_beta   90.00
_cell.angle_gamma   90.00
#
_symmetry.space_group_name_H-M   'P 1'
#
loop_
_entity.id
_entity.type
_entity.pdbx_description
1 polymer ?
#
loop_
_entity_poly.entity_id
_entity_poly.type
_entity_poly.pdbx_seq_one_letter_code
_entity_poly.pdbx_strand_id
1 'polypeptide(L)'
;DPKDESGFDVLANPPGPGDEDEDGFSDVFEFEFLDEPPLPCYNIQVCLSQGPRNWLLLSDVVKRLKMSSRIFRCNFPNLEVVTITEAEFYKQTSLSQLFSCATDLEAFNPESKELLDLVEFTSELKTLLGSELHWLHP
;
A
#
# COMPACT_ATOMS: atom_id res chain seq x y z
N ASP A 1 -2.93 18.68 -50.09
CA ASP A 1 -2.30 18.38 -48.79
C ASP A 1 -3.13 18.88 -47.63
N PRO A 2 -3.44 18.02 -46.67
CA PRO A 2 -3.47 18.42 -45.27
C PRO A 2 -2.41 17.62 -44.51
N LYS A 3 -1.48 18.30 -43.83
CA LYS A 3 -0.59 17.66 -42.86
C LYS A 3 -1.39 17.51 -41.56
N ASP A 4 -1.62 16.26 -41.18
CA ASP A 4 -1.99 15.89 -39.81
C ASP A 4 -0.83 16.28 -38.88
N GLU A 5 -0.95 17.40 -38.17
CA GLU A 5 -0.13 17.71 -37.02
C GLU A 5 -0.82 17.15 -35.77
N SER A 6 -0.73 15.83 -35.55
CA SER A 6 -1.05 15.23 -34.25
C SER A 6 0.24 15.06 -33.44
N GLY A 7 0.82 16.17 -32.99
CA GLY A 7 1.88 16.17 -31.98
C GLY A 7 1.27 16.46 -30.62
N PHE A 8 1.34 15.52 -29.68
CA PHE A 8 1.09 15.82 -28.28
C PHE A 8 2.38 16.41 -27.70
N ASP A 9 2.34 17.66 -27.27
CA ASP A 9 3.46 18.28 -26.58
C ASP A 9 3.51 17.72 -25.15
N VAL A 10 4.31 16.67 -24.99
CA VAL A 10 4.58 15.98 -23.71
C VAL A 10 5.17 16.94 -22.67
N LEU A 11 5.69 18.10 -23.10
CA LEU A 11 6.28 19.12 -22.24
C LEU A 11 5.35 20.30 -21.97
N ALA A 12 4.10 20.29 -22.46
CA ALA A 12 3.16 21.39 -22.25
C ALA A 12 2.69 21.54 -20.80
N ASN A 13 2.79 20.47 -20.00
CA ASN A 13 2.50 20.47 -18.56
C ASN A 13 3.72 19.98 -17.79
N PRO A 14 4.79 20.79 -17.68
CA PRO A 14 5.84 20.48 -16.72
C PRO A 14 5.19 20.48 -15.33
N PRO A 15 5.52 19.55 -14.42
CA PRO A 15 5.10 19.66 -13.03
C PRO A 15 5.71 20.95 -12.48
N GLY A 16 4.92 22.02 -12.46
CA GLY A 16 5.21 23.18 -11.66
C GLY A 16 5.14 22.78 -10.19
N PRO A 17 5.72 23.58 -9.27
CA PRO A 17 5.36 23.43 -7.87
C PRO A 17 3.85 23.63 -7.84
N GLY A 18 3.12 22.54 -7.57
CA GLY A 18 1.69 22.67 -7.34
C GLY A 18 1.51 23.70 -6.24
N ASP A 19 0.43 24.46 -6.29
CA ASP A 19 -0.08 25.09 -5.09
C ASP A 19 -0.47 23.92 -4.15
N GLU A 20 0.54 23.37 -3.50
CA GLU A 20 0.42 22.48 -2.37
C GLU A 20 -0.20 23.38 -1.31
N ASP A 21 -1.52 23.25 -1.15
CA ASP A 21 -2.17 23.58 0.11
C ASP A 21 -1.41 22.77 1.17
N GLU A 22 -0.40 23.44 1.71
CA GLU A 22 0.59 22.97 2.66
C GLU A 22 -0.16 22.76 3.98
N ASP A 23 -0.93 21.66 4.05
CA ASP A 23 -1.21 21.03 5.32
C ASP A 23 0.19 20.75 5.91
N GLY A 24 0.61 21.55 6.90
CA GLY A 24 1.95 21.59 7.51
C GLY A 24 2.45 20.29 8.17
N PHE A 25 1.89 19.16 7.76
CA PHE A 25 2.38 17.80 7.94
C PHE A 25 3.21 17.28 6.75
N SER A 26 3.24 18.00 5.61
CA SER A 26 3.90 17.56 4.36
C SER A 26 5.37 17.12 4.56
N ASP A 27 6.13 17.84 5.39
CA ASP A 27 7.56 17.55 5.56
C ASP A 27 7.90 16.67 6.77
N VAL A 28 6.91 16.08 7.46
CA VAL A 28 7.18 15.23 8.62
C VAL A 28 7.38 13.78 8.19
N PHE A 29 8.57 13.23 8.47
CA PHE A 29 8.86 11.83 8.18
C PHE A 29 8.45 10.93 9.36
N GLU A 30 7.61 9.93 9.08
CA GLU A 30 7.27 8.85 10.02
C GLU A 30 8.27 7.70 9.88
N PHE A 31 8.86 7.28 11.00
CA PHE A 31 9.74 6.11 11.09
C PHE A 31 9.14 5.06 12.01
N GLU A 32 9.25 3.81 11.59
CA GLU A 32 8.79 2.64 12.33
C GLU A 32 9.99 1.87 12.88
N PHE A 33 9.99 1.61 14.18
CA PHE A 33 10.99 0.79 14.87
C PHE A 33 10.32 -0.47 15.43
N LEU A 34 10.91 -1.62 15.14
CA LEU A 34 10.41 -2.93 15.51
C LEU A 34 11.58 -3.83 15.91
N ASP A 35 11.42 -4.56 17.03
CA ASP A 35 12.39 -5.56 17.48
C ASP A 35 12.38 -6.82 16.61
N GLU A 36 11.24 -7.10 15.98
CA GLU A 36 11.05 -8.21 15.04
C GLU A 36 11.05 -7.71 13.59
N PRO A 37 11.37 -8.56 12.60
CA PRO A 37 11.25 -8.17 11.19
C PRO A 37 9.82 -7.67 10.85
N PRO A 38 9.70 -6.51 10.18
CA PRO A 38 8.40 -5.97 9.78
C PRO A 38 7.71 -6.90 8.77
N LEU A 39 6.37 -6.84 8.74
CA LEU A 39 5.59 -7.54 7.72
C LEU A 39 5.75 -6.83 6.37
N PRO A 40 5.72 -7.57 5.23
CA PRO A 40 5.73 -6.95 3.91
C PRO A 40 4.56 -5.98 3.73
N CYS A 41 4.87 -4.78 3.27
CA CYS A 41 3.91 -3.71 3.01
C CYS A 41 3.74 -3.51 1.50
N TYR A 42 2.49 -3.57 1.03
CA TYR A 42 2.15 -3.53 -0.39
C TYR A 42 1.44 -2.22 -0.71
N ASN A 43 1.95 -1.50 -1.72
CA ASN A 43 1.31 -0.28 -2.21
C ASN A 43 0.30 -0.64 -3.30
N ILE A 44 -0.99 -0.69 -2.93
CA ILE A 44 -2.07 -1.21 -3.78
C ILE A 44 -3.19 -0.17 -3.89
N GLN A 45 -3.71 -0.01 -5.10
CA GLN A 45 -4.90 0.76 -5.38
C GLN A 45 -6.11 -0.17 -5.46
N VAL A 46 -6.97 -0.10 -4.44
CA VAL A 46 -8.21 -0.87 -4.35
C VAL A 46 -9.40 -0.11 -4.93
N CYS A 47 -9.39 1.23 -4.83
CA CYS A 47 -10.42 2.10 -5.37
C CYS A 47 -9.82 3.21 -6.27
N LEU A 48 -10.45 3.45 -7.43
CA LEU A 48 -9.99 4.47 -8.37
C LEU A 48 -10.06 5.89 -7.79
N SER A 49 -10.99 6.18 -6.88
CA SER A 49 -11.16 7.51 -6.29
C SER A 49 -10.28 7.79 -5.07
N GLN A 50 -9.56 6.80 -4.54
CA GLN A 50 -8.78 6.93 -3.31
C GLN A 50 -7.26 6.84 -3.51
N GLY A 51 -6.82 6.57 -4.75
CA GLY A 51 -5.40 6.37 -5.07
C GLY A 51 -4.80 5.09 -4.45
N PRO A 52 -3.51 4.85 -4.66
CA PRO A 52 -2.79 3.75 -4.02
C PRO A 52 -2.57 4.02 -2.53
N ARG A 53 -2.69 2.98 -1.72
CA ARG A 53 -2.47 3.01 -0.26
C ARG A 53 -1.59 1.85 0.17
N ASN A 54 -1.08 1.92 1.39
CA ASN A 54 -0.25 0.86 1.97
C ASN A 54 -1.14 -0.18 2.66
N TRP A 55 -0.89 -1.45 2.39
CA TRP A 55 -1.68 -2.57 2.88
C TRP A 55 -0.79 -3.71 3.38
N LEU A 56 -1.28 -4.45 4.37
CA LEU A 56 -0.71 -5.73 4.80
C LEU A 56 -1.66 -6.87 4.46
N LEU A 57 -1.12 -8.06 4.21
CA LEU A 57 -1.95 -9.27 4.10
C LEU A 57 -2.55 -9.61 5.46
N LEU A 58 -3.88 -9.72 5.51
CA LEU A 58 -4.58 -10.01 6.76
C LEU A 58 -4.12 -11.36 7.34
N SER A 59 -3.80 -12.34 6.50
CA SER A 59 -3.26 -13.64 6.92
C SER A 59 -1.98 -13.50 7.75
N ASP A 60 -1.10 -12.59 7.37
CA ASP A 60 0.19 -12.39 8.06
C ASP A 60 0.01 -11.60 9.35
N VAL A 61 -0.87 -10.61 9.35
CA VAL A 61 -1.24 -9.83 10.54
C VAL A 61 -1.84 -10.73 11.61
N VAL A 62 -2.85 -11.54 11.26
CA VAL A 62 -3.51 -12.41 12.26
C VAL A 62 -2.59 -13.54 12.73
N LYS A 63 -1.68 -14.01 11.88
CA LYS A 63 -0.62 -14.96 12.26
C LYS A 63 0.36 -14.35 13.25
N ARG A 64 0.82 -13.11 13.04
CA ARG A 64 1.69 -12.38 13.97
C ARG A 64 1.00 -12.16 15.32
N LEU A 65 -0.26 -11.72 15.28
CA LEU A 65 -1.07 -11.44 16.47
C LEU A 65 -1.62 -12.72 17.15
N LYS A 66 -1.37 -13.91 16.58
CA LYS A 66 -1.84 -15.21 17.08
C LYS A 66 -3.35 -15.25 17.33
N MET A 67 -4.12 -14.67 16.40
CA MET A 67 -5.58 -14.65 16.44
C MET A 67 -6.19 -15.09 15.10
N SER A 68 -7.52 -15.24 15.05
CA SER A 68 -8.22 -15.52 13.79
C SER A 68 -8.70 -14.23 13.12
N SER A 69 -8.92 -14.27 11.81
CA SER A 69 -9.47 -13.12 11.06
C SER A 69 -10.85 -12.67 11.54
N ARG A 70 -11.65 -13.60 12.11
CA ARG A 70 -12.93 -13.24 12.74
C ARG A 70 -12.72 -12.45 14.02
N ILE A 71 -11.81 -12.90 14.89
CA ILE A 71 -11.48 -12.21 16.15
C ILE A 71 -10.88 -10.85 15.85
N PHE A 72 -9.97 -10.75 14.87
CA PHE A 72 -9.38 -9.48 14.45
C PHE A 72 -10.44 -8.45 14.04
N ARG A 73 -11.35 -8.81 13.12
CA ARG A 73 -12.44 -7.92 12.68
C ARG A 73 -13.40 -7.53 13.81
N CYS A 74 -13.62 -8.41 14.79
CA CYS A 74 -14.44 -8.09 15.95
C CYS A 74 -13.74 -7.14 16.94
N ASN A 75 -12.43 -7.30 17.13
CA ASN A 75 -11.66 -6.48 18.07
C ASN A 75 -11.30 -5.11 17.50
N PHE A 76 -11.09 -5.03 16.18
CA PHE A 76 -10.62 -3.82 15.47
C PHE A 76 -11.58 -3.46 14.33
N PRO A 77 -12.85 -3.11 14.61
CA PRO A 77 -13.84 -2.83 13.57
C PRO A 77 -13.57 -1.56 12.77
N ASN A 78 -12.67 -0.69 13.26
CA ASN A 78 -12.30 0.57 12.59
C ASN A 78 -11.19 0.37 11.55
N LEU A 79 -10.43 -0.73 11.63
CA LEU A 79 -9.37 -1.01 10.66
C LEU A 79 -10.02 -1.52 9.37
N GLU A 80 -9.78 -0.79 8.28
CA GLU A 80 -10.34 -1.14 6.98
C GLU A 80 -9.75 -2.47 6.50
N VAL A 81 -10.64 -3.42 6.19
CA VAL A 81 -10.30 -4.70 5.57
C VAL A 81 -11.03 -4.80 4.25
N VAL A 82 -10.27 -4.96 3.17
CA VAL A 82 -10.77 -5.08 1.80
C VAL A 82 -10.34 -6.41 1.19
N THR A 83 -11.08 -6.84 0.18
CA THR A 83 -10.82 -8.09 -0.52
C THR A 83 -10.46 -7.80 -1.98
N ILE A 84 -9.38 -8.41 -2.47
CA ILE A 84 -8.90 -8.28 -3.86
C ILE A 84 -8.63 -9.67 -4.44
N THR A 85 -8.65 -9.82 -5.76
CA THR A 85 -8.19 -11.06 -6.39
C THR A 85 -6.67 -11.15 -6.32
N GLU A 86 -6.14 -12.36 -6.14
CA GLU A 86 -4.71 -12.63 -6.13
C GLU A 86 -4.03 -12.18 -7.44
N ALA A 87 -4.68 -12.39 -8.60
CA ALA A 87 -4.17 -11.89 -9.88
C ALA A 87 -3.99 -10.36 -9.94
N GLU A 88 -4.92 -9.58 -9.38
CA GLU A 88 -4.80 -8.11 -9.38
C GLU A 88 -3.77 -7.63 -8.34
N PHE A 89 -3.71 -8.29 -7.19
CA PHE A 89 -2.67 -8.06 -6.19
C PHE A 89 -1.27 -8.31 -6.77
N TYR A 90 -1.07 -9.45 -7.44
CA TYR A 90 0.19 -9.80 -8.10
C TYR A 90 0.55 -8.75 -9.14
N LYS A 91 -0.40 -8.41 -10.02
CA LYS A 91 -0.19 -7.44 -11.10
C LYS A 91 0.32 -6.11 -10.56
N GLN A 92 -0.34 -5.53 -9.54
CA GLN A 92 0.09 -4.25 -8.97
C GLN A 92 1.44 -4.36 -8.24
N THR A 93 1.63 -5.40 -7.43
CA THR A 93 2.87 -5.57 -6.67
C THR A 93 4.08 -5.78 -7.59
N SER A 94 3.91 -6.50 -8.70
CA SER A 94 4.98 -6.75 -9.68
C SER A 94 5.47 -5.50 -10.40
N LEU A 95 4.71 -4.40 -10.38
CA LEU A 95 5.11 -3.12 -10.96
C LEU A 95 5.98 -2.29 -10.02
N SER A 96 6.07 -2.65 -8.73
CA SER A 96 6.87 -1.94 -7.76
C SER A 96 8.36 -2.23 -7.93
N GLN A 97 9.17 -1.19 -8.01
CA GLN A 97 10.63 -1.30 -8.11
C GLN A 97 11.26 -1.88 -6.85
N LEU A 98 10.57 -1.83 -5.70
CA LEU A 98 11.04 -2.39 -4.43
C LEU A 98 10.89 -3.92 -4.38
N PHE A 99 9.98 -4.47 -5.18
CA PHE A 99 9.71 -5.91 -5.27
C PHE A 99 10.39 -6.55 -6.49
N SER A 100 11.55 -6.03 -6.90
CA SER A 100 12.31 -6.55 -8.05
C SER A 100 12.93 -7.93 -7.82
N CYS A 101 12.85 -8.48 -6.60
CA CYS A 101 13.26 -9.84 -6.28
C CYS A 101 12.05 -10.78 -6.40
N ALA A 102 12.10 -11.73 -7.33
CA ALA A 102 11.01 -12.67 -7.60
C ALA A 102 10.58 -13.48 -6.36
N THR A 103 11.48 -13.67 -5.40
CA THR A 103 11.26 -14.56 -4.24
C THR A 103 10.09 -14.13 -3.35
N ASP A 104 9.82 -12.83 -3.25
CA ASP A 104 8.70 -12.31 -2.44
C ASP A 104 7.34 -12.47 -3.14
N LEU A 105 7.34 -12.66 -4.46
CA LEU A 105 6.16 -12.84 -5.30
C LEU A 105 5.90 -14.29 -5.72
N GLU A 106 6.87 -15.20 -5.51
CA GLU A 106 6.75 -16.63 -5.85
C GLU A 106 5.56 -17.33 -5.16
N ALA A 107 5.11 -16.81 -4.03
CA ALA A 107 3.97 -17.34 -3.30
C ALA A 107 2.62 -17.04 -3.98
N PHE A 108 2.58 -16.09 -4.93
CA PHE A 108 1.35 -15.61 -5.53
C PHE A 108 1.24 -16.06 -6.99
N ASN A 109 0.05 -16.50 -7.39
CA ASN A 109 -0.24 -16.93 -8.74
C ASN A 109 -0.89 -15.80 -9.58
N PRO A 110 -0.24 -15.30 -10.66
CA PRO A 110 -0.74 -14.21 -11.48
C PRO A 110 -2.06 -14.50 -12.21
N GLU A 111 -2.45 -15.77 -12.36
CA GLU A 111 -3.70 -16.17 -13.01
C GLU A 111 -4.79 -16.61 -12.02
N SER A 112 -4.50 -16.52 -10.72
CA SER A 112 -5.41 -16.97 -9.67
C SER A 112 -6.61 -16.05 -9.50
N LYS A 113 -7.77 -16.67 -9.27
CA LYS A 113 -9.02 -16.00 -8.90
C LYS A 113 -9.29 -16.08 -7.40
N GLU A 114 -8.34 -16.62 -6.62
CA GLU A 114 -8.46 -16.64 -5.17
C GLU A 114 -8.51 -15.21 -4.63
N LEU A 115 -9.17 -15.07 -3.49
CA LEU A 115 -9.39 -13.79 -2.86
C LEU A 115 -8.39 -13.62 -1.71
N LEU A 116 -7.72 -12.48 -1.70
CA LEU A 116 -6.84 -12.05 -0.62
C LEU A 116 -7.52 -10.95 0.17
N ASP A 117 -7.47 -11.07 1.49
CA ASP A 117 -7.89 -10.00 2.40
C ASP A 117 -6.69 -9.12 2.76
N LEU A 118 -6.84 -7.82 2.55
CA LEU A 118 -5.87 -6.79 2.87
C LEU A 118 -6.40 -5.93 4.01
N VAL A 119 -5.52 -5.52 4.92
CA VAL A 119 -5.83 -4.54 5.97
C VAL A 119 -4.99 -3.28 5.75
N GLU A 120 -5.62 -2.10 5.87
CA GLU A 120 -4.95 -0.82 5.63
C GLU A 120 -3.83 -0.60 6.66
N PHE A 121 -2.67 -0.16 6.19
CA PHE A 121 -1.48 0.03 7.02
C PHE A 121 -1.48 1.40 7.71
N THR A 122 -2.29 1.52 8.76
CA THR A 122 -2.45 2.72 9.57
C THR A 122 -1.50 2.74 10.77
N SER A 123 -1.30 3.91 11.38
CA SER A 123 -0.52 4.04 12.63
C SER A 123 -1.11 3.20 13.77
N GLU A 124 -2.45 3.06 13.83
CA GLU A 124 -3.14 2.17 14.78
C GLU A 124 -2.70 0.71 14.61
N LEU A 125 -2.62 0.23 13.35
CA LEU A 125 -2.17 -1.12 13.06
C LEU A 125 -0.68 -1.32 13.40
N LYS A 126 0.17 -0.34 13.12
CA LYS A 126 1.61 -0.40 13.49
C LYS A 126 1.79 -0.57 15.00
N THR A 127 1.13 0.26 15.80
CA THR A 127 1.18 0.13 17.27
C THR A 127 0.64 -1.21 17.74
N LEU A 128 -0.43 -1.73 17.12
CA LEU A 128 -0.98 -3.06 17.43
C LEU A 128 0.02 -4.19 17.14
N LEU A 129 0.82 -4.06 16.07
CA LEU A 129 1.88 -5.01 15.71
C LEU A 129 3.14 -4.89 16.58
N GLY A 130 3.16 -3.93 17.51
CA GLY A 130 4.27 -3.71 18.45
C GLY A 130 5.29 -2.69 17.96
N SER A 131 4.98 -1.91 16.93
CA SER A 131 5.90 -0.90 16.40
C SER A 131 5.93 0.37 17.25
N GLU A 132 7.13 0.91 17.43
CA GLU A 132 7.35 2.26 17.96
C GLU A 132 7.44 3.26 16.81
N LEU A 133 6.62 4.32 16.87
CA LEU A 133 6.54 5.35 15.82
C LEU A 133 7.29 6.61 16.24
N HIS A 134 8.18 7.07 15.37
CA HIS A 134 8.96 8.29 15.54
C HIS A 134 8.69 9.27 14.41
N TRP A 135 8.61 10.55 14.76
CA TRP A 135 8.34 11.62 13.81
C TRP A 135 9.55 12.55 13.75
N LEU A 136 10.10 12.74 12.54
CA LEU A 136 11.18 13.68 12.29
C LEU A 136 10.62 14.88 11.53
N HIS A 137 10.70 16.03 12.17
CA HIS A 137 10.44 17.32 11.54
C HIS A 137 11.74 17.82 10.85
N PRO A 138 11.65 18.57 9.74
CA PRO A 138 12.82 19.11 9.03
C PRO A 138 13.71 20.04 9.86
#